data_AF-A0A2V5V6D6-F1
#
_entry.id   AF-A0A2V5V6D6-F1
#
_cell.length_a   1.000
_cell.length_b   1.000
_cell.length_c   1.000
_cell.angle_alpha   90.00
_cell.angle_beta   90.00
_cell.angle_gamma   90.00
#
_symmetry.space_group_name_H-M   'P 1'
#
loop_
_entity.id
_entity.type
_entity.pdbx_description
1 polymer ?
#
loop_
_entity_poly.entity_id
_entity_poly.type
_entity_poly.pdbx_seq_one_letter_code
_entity_poly.pdbx_strand_id
1 'polypeptide(L)'
;MRLWRNNGDRVLVVGIFQSLGIGRAVLKNLHRARFRRVAAIHASAKRRPRIEEYGVSAIGGAAAASVVALAIGAFIFWQRGILTDYRPGVLTLLLAAFALAGALSGWILIRSLHQHVDEAWLARCASTILPDETVVMAEVEASETARVLEILRDVEAEAPVTFAFHSPPPFSAESTTRRLREERPSIQRLSENATHLASSTVVSRDAQPRGQSFLRRLREVESALEWANASLTMSAEMHHAFTLSAEWLLDNAYLIREQVTDLRRSLPQKYYGELPLIANGPKAGLPRVYHVASEIVLESGGALEPEIIRKFLVAFQAIAPLDIGELWALPLMLRLQLLECLRALAIQVEQQQSQSEEADFWANRLTTAVRHSSTQLLRMMEQLVERHPEPTAHFASELMARLYDEEAALPLVSGWLERSLRAPLLEVMQQEHRRQAVQQTALADVINSCRLLAQITWPEFFQSISWAESELAADPAGVYARLDFETGDRCRSAVEEIARWSKRSEQEIIDQALALALAAEGEVGRHVGYYLIDAGRPALER
;
A
#
# COMPACT_ATOMS: atom_id res chain seq x y z
N MET A 1 16.88 8.97 19.73
CA MET A 1 17.02 9.07 18.26
C MET A 1 17.43 7.71 17.70
N ARG A 2 16.47 6.85 17.37
CA ARG A 2 16.73 5.65 16.56
C ARG A 2 16.57 6.09 15.11
N LEU A 3 17.68 6.17 14.38
CA LEU A 3 17.70 6.30 12.94
C LEU A 3 16.93 5.11 12.36
N TRP A 4 15.67 5.35 11.97
CA TRP A 4 14.94 4.43 11.10
C TRP A 4 15.76 4.34 9.81
N ARG A 5 16.38 3.17 9.56
CA ARG A 5 16.93 2.86 8.25
C ARG A 5 15.75 2.85 7.28
N ASN A 6 15.69 3.83 6.38
CA ASN A 6 14.87 3.83 5.16
C ASN A 6 15.33 2.66 4.26
N ASN A 7 14.97 1.44 4.63
CA ASN A 7 15.27 0.22 3.86
C ASN A 7 14.04 -0.26 3.06
N GLY A 8 12.94 0.50 3.07
CA GLY A 8 11.64 0.08 2.52
C GLY A 8 11.53 0.06 0.99
N ASP A 9 12.40 0.78 0.27
CA ASP A 9 12.28 0.96 -1.19
C ASP A 9 13.41 0.28 -1.98
N ARG A 10 14.10 -0.70 -1.38
CA ARG A 10 15.19 -1.42 -2.04
C ARG A 10 14.67 -2.65 -2.77
N VAL A 11 15.15 -2.80 -4.00
CA VAL A 11 14.83 -3.86 -4.94
C VAL A 11 16.10 -4.65 -5.21
N LEU A 12 15.99 -5.98 -5.23
CA LEU A 12 17.04 -6.84 -5.76
C LEU A 12 16.77 -7.11 -7.24
N VAL A 13 17.63 -6.60 -8.11
CA VAL A 13 17.65 -6.95 -9.53
C VAL A 13 18.62 -8.08 -9.74
N VAL A 14 18.20 -9.14 -10.44
CA VAL A 14 18.98 -10.34 -10.73
C VAL A 14 19.02 -10.56 -12.23
N GLY A 15 20.22 -10.70 -12.80
CA GLY A 15 20.44 -11.10 -14.19
C GLY A 15 21.17 -12.44 -14.26
N ILE A 16 20.62 -13.40 -14.99
CA ILE A 16 21.16 -14.75 -15.15
C ILE A 16 21.72 -14.90 -16.57
N PHE A 17 23.00 -15.23 -16.66
CA PHE A 17 23.76 -15.37 -17.89
C PHE A 17 24.22 -16.83 -18.07
N GLN A 18 24.19 -17.33 -19.30
CA GLN A 18 24.67 -18.69 -19.63
C GLN A 18 26.19 -18.77 -19.86
N SER A 19 26.95 -17.71 -19.54
CA SER A 19 28.39 -17.63 -19.77
C SER A 19 29.17 -17.28 -18.50
N LEU A 20 30.13 -18.14 -18.18
CA LEU A 20 31.04 -18.07 -17.02
C LEU A 20 31.95 -16.82 -16.99
N GLY A 21 32.08 -16.08 -18.09
CA GLY A 21 32.99 -14.93 -18.23
C GLY A 21 32.34 -13.55 -18.10
N ILE A 22 31.02 -13.48 -18.22
CA ILE A 22 30.30 -12.20 -18.37
C ILE A 22 30.15 -11.47 -17.03
N GLY A 23 30.01 -12.20 -15.91
CA GLY A 23 29.73 -11.61 -14.59
C GLY A 23 30.71 -10.52 -14.18
N ARG A 24 32.01 -10.70 -14.46
CA ARG A 24 33.04 -9.67 -14.14
C ARG A 24 32.90 -8.40 -14.98
N ALA A 25 32.55 -8.52 -16.26
CA ALA A 25 32.37 -7.37 -17.13
C ALA A 25 31.15 -6.55 -16.67
N VAL A 26 30.04 -7.23 -16.38
CA VAL A 26 28.81 -6.63 -15.86
C VAL A 26 29.05 -5.96 -14.50
N LEU A 27 29.67 -6.67 -13.54
CA LEU A 27 29.99 -6.10 -12.22
C LEU A 27 30.86 -4.85 -12.33
N LYS A 28 31.85 -4.85 -13.23
CA LYS A 28 32.70 -3.68 -13.48
C LYS A 28 31.90 -2.50 -14.03
N ASN A 29 30.95 -2.74 -14.93
CA ASN A 29 30.08 -1.70 -15.48
C ASN A 29 29.12 -1.15 -14.41
N LEU A 30 28.52 -2.01 -13.59
CA LEU A 30 27.69 -1.60 -12.45
C LEU A 30 28.48 -0.75 -11.44
N HIS A 31 29.73 -1.14 -11.14
CA HIS A 31 30.57 -0.37 -10.23
C HIS A 31 30.98 0.99 -10.82
N ARG A 32 31.29 1.06 -12.13
CA ARG A 32 31.52 2.32 -12.85
C ARG A 32 30.30 3.24 -12.83
N ALA A 33 29.11 2.68 -12.90
CA ALA A 33 27.85 3.39 -12.76
C ALA A 33 27.54 3.87 -11.33
N ARG A 34 28.43 3.57 -10.37
CA ARG A 34 28.37 3.90 -8.93
C ARG A 34 27.44 3.01 -8.08
N PHE A 35 27.00 1.87 -8.61
CA PHE A 35 26.31 0.88 -7.80
C PHE A 35 27.30 0.14 -6.90
N ARG A 36 27.03 0.13 -5.59
CA ARG A 36 27.94 -0.42 -4.57
C ARG A 36 27.48 -1.75 -3.98
N ARG A 37 26.18 -2.05 -4.00
CA ARG A 37 25.61 -3.30 -3.51
C ARG A 37 25.40 -4.27 -4.67
N VAL A 38 26.50 -4.83 -5.16
CA VAL A 38 26.50 -5.71 -6.32
C VAL A 38 27.33 -6.95 -6.05
N ALA A 39 26.85 -8.10 -6.50
CA ALA A 39 27.54 -9.37 -6.36
C ALA A 39 27.31 -10.24 -7.59
N ALA A 40 28.26 -11.14 -7.89
CA ALA A 40 28.07 -12.18 -8.89
C ALA A 40 28.37 -13.55 -8.30
N ILE A 41 27.54 -14.53 -8.61
CA ILE A 41 27.71 -15.92 -8.25
C ILE A 41 27.97 -16.70 -9.52
N HIS A 42 29.07 -17.45 -9.55
CA HIS A 42 29.45 -18.28 -10.69
C HIS A 42 29.38 -19.75 -10.27
N ALA A 43 28.62 -20.56 -10.99
CA ALA A 43 28.56 -22.00 -10.79
C ALA A 43 29.23 -22.71 -11.96
N SER A 44 30.28 -23.48 -11.68
CA SER A 44 30.93 -24.34 -12.68
C SER A 44 30.56 -25.79 -12.40
N ALA A 45 30.32 -26.59 -13.44
CA ALA A 45 29.95 -28.00 -13.33
C ALA A 45 30.85 -28.87 -12.41
N LYS A 46 32.10 -28.43 -12.11
CA LYS A 46 33.07 -29.17 -11.30
C LYS A 46 33.47 -28.53 -9.96
N ARG A 47 32.97 -27.32 -9.63
CA ARG A 47 33.42 -26.57 -8.43
C ARG A 47 32.24 -25.99 -7.66
N ARG A 48 32.40 -25.87 -6.33
CA ARG A 48 31.47 -25.13 -5.48
C ARG A 48 31.28 -23.71 -6.03
N PRO A 49 30.05 -23.15 -5.98
CA PRO A 49 29.78 -21.81 -6.48
C PRO A 49 30.70 -20.80 -5.80
N ARG A 50 31.28 -19.89 -6.59
CA ARG A 50 32.16 -18.84 -6.10
C ARG A 50 31.42 -17.51 -6.18
N ILE A 51 31.36 -16.84 -5.03
CA ILE A 51 30.85 -15.48 -4.92
C ILE A 51 32.01 -14.53 -5.26
N GLU A 52 31.83 -13.71 -6.29
CA GLU A 52 32.71 -12.61 -6.63
C GLU A 52 32.00 -11.29 -6.31
N GLU A 53 32.55 -10.52 -5.37
CA GLU A 53 32.12 -9.15 -5.07
C GLU A 53 33.17 -8.18 -5.64
N TYR A 54 32.72 -7.07 -6.22
CA TYR A 54 33.60 -6.08 -6.83
C TYR A 54 33.86 -4.91 -5.88
N GLY A 55 35.09 -4.78 -5.38
CA GLY A 55 35.52 -3.71 -4.48
C GLY A 55 36.94 -3.93 -3.96
N VAL A 56 37.50 -2.94 -3.26
CA VAL A 56 38.77 -3.13 -2.53
C VAL A 56 38.50 -4.12 -1.42
N SER A 57 39.09 -5.32 -1.50
CA SER A 57 38.94 -6.32 -0.45
C SER A 57 39.39 -5.74 0.89
N ALA A 58 38.71 -6.11 1.98
CA ALA A 58 39.08 -5.64 3.32
C ALA A 58 40.56 -5.92 3.65
N ILE A 59 41.13 -6.95 3.02
CA ILE A 59 42.55 -7.32 3.09
C ILE A 59 43.42 -6.35 2.26
N GLY A 60 43.04 -6.06 1.02
CA GLY A 60 43.80 -5.16 0.14
C GLY A 60 43.86 -3.72 0.68
N GLY A 61 42.77 -3.25 1.29
CA GLY A 61 42.78 -1.92 1.87
C GLY A 61 43.32 -1.85 3.30
N ALA A 62 43.30 -2.94 4.07
CA ALA A 62 44.13 -3.05 5.28
C ALA A 62 45.62 -2.99 4.93
N ALA A 63 46.04 -3.65 3.85
CA ALA A 63 47.43 -3.58 3.37
C ALA A 63 47.82 -2.17 2.91
N ALA A 64 46.96 -1.49 2.13
CA ALA A 64 47.21 -0.11 1.70
C ALA A 64 47.27 0.87 2.87
N ALA A 65 46.32 0.78 3.82
CA ALA A 65 46.30 1.64 5.01
C ALA A 65 47.48 1.37 5.96
N SER A 66 47.94 0.12 6.05
CA SER A 66 49.16 -0.25 6.79
C SER A 66 50.41 0.41 6.21
N VAL A 67 50.57 0.40 4.88
CA VAL A 67 51.70 1.05 4.19
C VAL A 67 51.69 2.56 4.42
N VAL A 68 50.51 3.20 4.32
CA VAL A 68 50.36 4.64 4.57
C VAL A 68 50.64 4.99 6.03
N ALA A 69 50.13 4.21 7.00
CA ALA A 69 50.38 4.43 8.42
C ALA A 69 51.86 4.24 8.80
N LEU A 70 52.54 3.28 8.18
CA LEU A 70 53.99 3.09 8.31
C LEU A 70 54.77 4.31 7.80
N ALA A 71 54.41 4.84 6.63
CA ALA A 71 55.05 6.03 6.06
C ALA A 71 54.84 7.27 6.96
N ILE A 72 53.61 7.46 7.48
CA ILE A 72 53.29 8.53 8.42
C ILE A 72 54.09 8.38 9.72
N GLY A 73 54.15 7.17 10.28
CA GLY A 73 54.93 6.87 11.49
C GLY A 73 56.41 7.20 11.28
N ALA A 74 57.01 6.73 10.18
CA ALA A 74 58.41 7.02 9.84
C ALA A 74 58.68 8.52 9.67
N PHE A 75 57.77 9.25 9.03
CA PHE A 75 57.87 10.70 8.86
C PHE A 75 57.81 11.45 10.20
N ILE A 76 56.89 11.07 11.10
CA ILE A 76 56.79 11.66 12.45
C ILE A 76 58.08 11.41 13.25
N PHE A 77 58.64 10.21 13.18
CA PHE A 77 59.90 9.88 13.85
C PHE A 77 61.09 10.67 13.30
N TRP A 78 61.12 10.89 11.98
CA TRP A 78 62.13 11.73 11.33
C TRP A 78 62.01 13.20 11.74
N GLN A 79 60.81 13.78 11.69
CA GLN A 79 60.57 15.18 12.03
C GLN A 79 60.91 15.50 13.50
N ARG A 80 60.69 14.56 14.42
CA ARG A 80 60.99 14.74 15.85
C ARG A 80 62.43 14.40 16.23
N GLY A 81 63.29 14.00 15.29
CA GLY A 81 64.69 13.63 15.57
C GLY A 81 64.85 12.36 16.40
N ILE A 82 63.79 11.53 16.51
CA ILE A 82 63.71 10.38 17.43
C ILE A 82 64.50 9.16 16.90
N LEU A 83 64.96 9.19 15.65
CA LEU A 83 65.67 8.09 14.99
C LEU A 83 67.02 7.73 15.66
N THR A 84 67.61 8.63 16.45
CA THR A 84 68.95 8.42 17.07
C THR A 84 68.93 8.01 18.54
N ASP A 85 67.81 8.19 19.26
CA ASP A 85 67.75 8.04 20.72
C ASP A 85 67.21 6.68 21.21
N TYR A 86 66.55 5.91 20.34
CA TYR A 86 65.95 4.62 20.71
C TYR A 86 66.79 3.43 20.27
N ARG A 87 66.82 2.37 21.10
CA ARG A 87 67.34 1.06 20.68
C ARG A 87 66.57 0.58 19.44
N PRO A 88 67.23 -0.01 18.43
CA PRO A 88 66.60 -0.37 17.16
C PRO A 88 65.37 -1.27 17.32
N GLY A 89 65.35 -2.14 18.34
CA GLY A 89 64.18 -3.00 18.64
C GLY A 89 62.94 -2.25 19.13
N VAL A 90 63.09 -1.07 19.74
CA VAL A 90 61.95 -0.24 20.18
C VAL A 90 61.36 0.52 18.99
N LEU A 91 62.22 0.99 18.08
CA LEU A 91 61.79 1.66 16.85
C LEU A 91 60.99 0.70 15.94
N THR A 92 61.43 -0.56 15.82
CA THR A 92 60.70 -1.57 15.04
C THR A 92 59.34 -1.91 15.66
N LEU A 93 59.25 -2.01 16.99
CA LEU A 93 57.98 -2.21 17.69
C LEU A 93 56.99 -1.05 17.48
N LEU A 94 57.47 0.19 17.52
CA LEU A 94 56.62 1.37 17.29
C LEU A 94 56.12 1.46 15.85
N LEU A 95 56.99 1.21 14.86
CA LEU A 95 56.56 1.17 13.46
C LEU A 95 55.58 0.01 13.19
N ALA A 96 55.79 -1.16 13.81
CA ALA A 96 54.85 -2.27 13.74
C ALA A 96 53.49 -1.92 14.36
N ALA A 97 53.45 -1.13 15.45
CA ALA A 97 52.21 -0.64 16.04
C ALA A 97 51.45 0.31 15.10
N PHE A 98 52.15 1.21 14.39
CA PHE A 98 51.55 2.05 13.34
C PHE A 98 51.01 1.22 12.17
N ALA A 99 51.74 0.19 11.72
CA ALA A 99 51.27 -0.73 10.67
C ALA A 99 49.99 -1.47 11.07
N LEU A 100 49.95 -1.99 12.31
CA LEU A 100 48.78 -2.69 12.86
C LEU A 100 47.59 -1.74 13.04
N ALA A 101 47.80 -0.53 13.55
CA ALA A 101 46.75 0.46 13.68
C ALA A 101 46.21 0.91 12.31
N GLY A 102 47.09 1.07 11.31
CA GLY A 102 46.73 1.32 9.92
C GLY A 102 45.92 0.18 9.30
N ALA A 103 46.36 -1.06 9.48
CA ALA A 103 45.65 -2.24 9.01
C ALA A 103 44.25 -2.36 9.64
N LEU A 104 44.15 -2.16 10.97
CA LEU A 104 42.89 -2.25 11.70
C LEU A 104 41.92 -1.13 11.29
N SER A 105 42.41 0.11 11.19
CA SER A 105 41.58 1.26 10.77
C SER A 105 41.15 1.15 9.31
N GLY A 106 42.03 0.73 8.40
CA GLY A 106 41.69 0.45 7.00
C GLY A 106 40.68 -0.69 6.86
N TRP A 107 40.83 -1.76 7.65
CA TRP A 107 39.89 -2.87 7.69
C TRP A 107 38.51 -2.43 8.20
N ILE A 108 38.45 -1.67 9.30
CA ILE A 108 37.20 -1.14 9.87
C ILE A 108 36.53 -0.17 8.90
N LEU A 109 37.29 0.76 8.31
CA LEU A 109 36.77 1.78 7.39
C LEU A 109 36.18 1.13 6.13
N ILE A 110 36.88 0.18 5.54
CA ILE A 110 36.43 -0.51 4.32
C ILE A 110 35.26 -1.43 4.63
N ARG A 111 35.27 -2.13 5.76
CA ARG A 111 34.13 -2.96 6.21
C ARG A 111 32.89 -2.11 6.51
N SER A 112 33.07 -0.90 7.04
CA SER A 112 31.97 0.04 7.30
C SER A 112 31.44 0.72 6.03
N LEU A 113 32.26 0.84 4.99
CA LEU A 113 31.89 1.42 3.69
C LEU A 113 31.40 0.37 2.68
N HIS A 114 31.73 -0.91 2.88
CA HIS A 114 31.21 -2.02 2.09
C HIS A 114 29.73 -2.20 2.39
N GLN A 115 28.91 -1.81 1.43
CA GLN A 115 27.50 -2.15 1.44
C GLN A 115 27.36 -3.48 0.71
N HIS A 116 27.10 -4.53 1.47
CA HIS A 116 26.85 -5.85 0.91
C HIS A 116 25.40 -5.96 0.46
N VAL A 117 25.16 -6.80 -0.54
CA VAL A 117 23.82 -7.34 -0.80
C VAL A 117 23.42 -8.16 0.44
N ASP A 118 22.15 -8.15 0.80
CA ASP A 118 21.66 -8.95 1.93
C ASP A 118 22.07 -10.42 1.81
N GLU A 119 22.57 -11.00 2.91
CA GLU A 119 23.00 -12.41 2.96
C GLU A 119 21.84 -13.37 2.64
N ALA A 120 20.60 -13.00 2.98
CA ALA A 120 19.42 -13.79 2.65
C ALA A 120 19.20 -13.90 1.13
N TRP A 121 19.40 -12.79 0.40
CA TRP A 121 19.29 -12.74 -1.05
C TRP A 121 20.41 -13.50 -1.74
N LEU A 122 21.64 -13.38 -1.22
CA LEU A 122 22.79 -14.15 -1.69
C LEU A 122 22.56 -15.66 -1.51
N ALA A 123 22.06 -16.09 -0.35
CA ALA A 123 21.76 -17.49 -0.08
C ALA A 123 20.68 -18.03 -1.02
N ARG A 124 19.60 -17.25 -1.27
CA ARG A 124 18.53 -17.60 -2.21
C ARG A 124 19.06 -17.80 -3.64
N CYS A 125 19.91 -16.90 -4.12
CA CYS A 125 20.48 -17.02 -5.46
C CYS A 125 21.50 -18.16 -5.55
N ALA A 126 22.27 -18.39 -4.48
CA ALA A 126 23.25 -19.48 -4.43
C ALA A 126 22.61 -20.88 -4.42
N SER A 127 21.39 -21.03 -3.87
CA SER A 127 20.69 -22.32 -3.86
C SER A 127 19.96 -22.64 -5.16
N THR A 128 19.72 -21.63 -6.01
CA THR A 128 18.93 -21.72 -7.25
C THR A 128 19.77 -21.59 -8.53
N ILE A 129 21.10 -21.44 -8.40
CA ILE A 129 22.03 -21.36 -9.52
C ILE A 129 22.29 -22.76 -10.13
N LEU A 130 22.20 -22.87 -11.46
CA LEU A 130 22.46 -24.11 -12.19
C LEU A 130 23.89 -24.14 -12.76
N PRO A 131 24.40 -25.34 -13.15
CA PRO A 131 25.74 -25.45 -13.72
C PRO A 131 25.92 -24.59 -14.97
N ASP A 132 27.09 -23.95 -15.06
CA ASP A 132 27.51 -23.10 -16.17
C ASP A 132 26.72 -21.78 -16.31
N GLU A 133 25.95 -21.42 -15.27
CA GLU A 133 25.34 -20.10 -15.14
C GLU A 133 26.20 -19.13 -14.32
N THR A 134 26.02 -17.84 -14.64
CA THR A 134 26.50 -16.72 -13.83
C THR A 134 25.31 -15.84 -13.45
N VAL A 135 25.09 -15.65 -12.16
CA VAL A 135 24.04 -14.80 -11.62
C VAL A 135 24.68 -13.50 -11.15
N VAL A 136 24.29 -12.36 -11.73
CA VAL A 136 24.68 -11.03 -11.26
C VAL A 136 23.50 -10.41 -10.55
N MET A 137 23.73 -9.82 -9.38
CA MET A 137 22.68 -9.17 -8.60
C MET A 137 23.10 -7.77 -8.15
N ALA A 138 22.11 -6.88 -8.09
CA ALA A 138 22.26 -5.51 -7.64
C ALA A 138 21.10 -5.12 -6.72
N GLU A 139 21.41 -4.66 -5.51
CA GLU A 139 20.41 -4.12 -4.59
C GLU A 139 20.37 -2.59 -4.73
N VAL A 140 19.31 -2.07 -5.35
CA VAL A 140 19.18 -0.65 -5.73
C VAL A 140 17.86 -0.06 -5.26
N GLU A 141 17.72 1.26 -5.32
CA GLU A 141 16.43 1.92 -5.13
C GLU A 141 15.53 1.64 -6.35
N ALA A 142 14.20 1.60 -6.14
CA ALA A 142 13.25 1.30 -7.21
C ALA A 142 13.41 2.20 -8.45
N SER A 143 13.78 3.48 -8.26
CA SER A 143 14.03 4.46 -9.32
C SER A 143 15.29 4.20 -10.16
N GLU A 144 16.22 3.38 -9.67
CA GLU A 144 17.47 3.05 -10.35
C GLU A 144 17.39 1.73 -11.14
N THR A 145 16.25 1.02 -11.06
CA THR A 145 16.05 -0.31 -11.65
C THR A 145 16.26 -0.31 -13.17
N ALA A 146 15.62 0.59 -13.92
CA ALA A 146 15.80 0.74 -15.36
C ALA A 146 17.27 0.85 -15.77
N ARG A 147 18.05 1.66 -15.03
CA ARG A 147 19.48 1.87 -15.32
C ARG A 147 20.33 0.65 -15.04
N VAL A 148 19.99 -0.16 -14.02
CA VAL A 148 20.64 -1.46 -13.79
C VAL A 148 20.29 -2.42 -14.92
N LEU A 149 19.03 -2.47 -15.35
CA LEU A 149 18.59 -3.35 -16.43
C LEU A 149 19.28 -3.04 -17.75
N GLU A 150 19.45 -1.75 -18.09
CA GLU A 150 20.24 -1.33 -19.24
C GLU A 150 21.66 -1.91 -19.17
N ILE A 151 22.35 -1.78 -18.02
CA ILE A 151 23.70 -2.31 -17.85
C ILE A 151 23.75 -3.83 -17.93
N LEU A 152 22.74 -4.53 -17.43
CA LEU A 152 22.64 -5.99 -17.52
C LEU A 152 22.43 -6.45 -18.98
N ARG A 153 21.64 -5.69 -19.76
CA ARG A 153 21.26 -6.03 -21.14
C ARG A 153 22.28 -5.57 -22.20
N ASP A 154 23.11 -4.58 -21.90
CA ASP A 154 24.10 -3.98 -22.81
C ASP A 154 25.35 -4.86 -23.10
N VAL A 155 25.33 -6.15 -22.75
CA VAL A 155 26.47 -7.04 -22.99
C VAL A 155 26.22 -7.88 -24.25
N GLU A 156 27.05 -7.66 -25.28
CA GLU A 156 26.97 -8.18 -26.66
C GLU A 156 26.88 -9.71 -26.87
N ALA A 157 26.84 -10.53 -25.81
CA ALA A 157 26.97 -11.98 -25.92
C ALA A 157 25.64 -12.77 -25.87
N GLU A 158 24.63 -12.31 -25.12
CA GLU A 158 23.27 -12.88 -25.02
C GLU A 158 22.47 -12.07 -24.00
N ALA A 159 21.18 -11.80 -24.27
CA ALA A 159 20.33 -11.08 -23.31
C ALA A 159 20.09 -11.96 -22.06
N PRO A 160 20.40 -11.48 -20.84
CA PRO A 160 20.18 -12.26 -19.63
C PRO A 160 18.69 -12.44 -19.35
N VAL A 161 18.36 -13.53 -18.67
CA VAL A 161 17.06 -13.64 -18.01
C VAL A 161 17.12 -12.78 -16.75
N THR A 162 16.25 -11.76 -16.68
CA THR A 162 16.23 -10.79 -15.58
C THR A 162 15.03 -10.99 -14.69
N PHE A 163 15.24 -10.91 -13.38
CA PHE A 163 14.19 -10.95 -12.36
C PHE A 163 14.37 -9.79 -11.38
N ALA A 164 13.27 -9.31 -10.82
CA ALA A 164 13.29 -8.35 -9.72
C ALA A 164 12.61 -8.97 -8.51
N PHE A 165 13.12 -8.67 -7.32
CA PHE A 165 12.47 -9.08 -6.08
C PHE A 165 12.34 -7.91 -5.12
N HIS A 166 11.15 -7.77 -4.57
CA HIS A 166 10.79 -6.74 -3.60
C HIS A 166 11.03 -7.22 -2.17
N SER A 167 11.26 -6.25 -1.29
CA SER A 167 11.01 -6.46 0.13
C SER A 167 9.49 -6.55 0.35
N PRO A 168 9.00 -7.42 1.24
CA PRO A 168 7.57 -7.54 1.51
C PRO A 168 6.98 -6.20 1.94
N PRO A 169 5.69 -5.93 1.66
CA PRO A 169 5.04 -4.67 2.01
C PRO A 169 5.22 -4.37 3.50
N PRO A 170 5.53 -3.12 3.87
CA PRO A 170 5.55 -2.71 5.27
C PRO A 170 4.12 -2.61 5.86
N PHE A 171 3.09 -2.88 5.05
CA PHE A 171 1.69 -2.76 5.40
C PHE A 171 1.06 -4.14 5.56
N SER A 172 0.34 -4.36 6.65
CA SER A 172 -0.58 -5.49 6.74
C SER A 172 -1.79 -5.24 5.83
N ALA A 173 -2.19 -6.24 5.05
CA ALA A 173 -3.51 -6.28 4.46
C ALA A 173 -4.53 -6.49 5.60
N GLU A 174 -4.92 -5.43 6.29
CA GLU A 174 -6.05 -5.50 7.22
C GLU A 174 -7.31 -5.94 6.47
N SER A 175 -8.13 -6.73 7.17
CA SER A 175 -9.23 -7.57 6.70
C SER A 175 -10.45 -6.83 6.14
N THR A 176 -10.36 -5.54 5.82
CA THR A 176 -11.48 -4.78 5.24
C THR A 176 -11.89 -5.35 3.87
N THR A 177 -10.95 -5.93 3.11
CA THR A 177 -11.23 -6.63 1.85
C THR A 177 -11.76 -8.05 1.99
N ARG A 178 -11.81 -8.62 3.21
CA ARG A 178 -12.32 -9.99 3.42
C ARG A 178 -13.80 -10.14 3.01
N ARG A 179 -14.47 -9.05 2.62
CA ARG A 179 -15.87 -9.02 2.20
C ARG A 179 -16.16 -8.22 0.91
N LEU A 180 -15.19 -7.94 0.05
CA LEU A 180 -15.53 -7.63 -1.36
C LEU A 180 -16.03 -8.95 -1.98
N ARG A 181 -17.34 -9.14 -1.86
CA ARG A 181 -18.06 -10.41 -2.00
C ARG A 181 -18.06 -10.89 -3.45
N GLU A 182 -18.11 -12.22 -3.63
CA GLU A 182 -18.21 -12.90 -4.94
C GLU A 182 -19.51 -12.56 -5.71
N GLU A 183 -20.50 -11.94 -5.07
CA GLU A 183 -21.79 -11.56 -5.67
C GLU A 183 -22.23 -10.16 -5.22
N ARG A 184 -22.64 -9.32 -6.18
CA ARG A 184 -23.25 -8.00 -5.90
C ARG A 184 -24.54 -8.19 -5.08
N PRO A 185 -24.69 -7.52 -3.93
CA PRO A 185 -25.89 -7.70 -3.13
C PRO A 185 -27.12 -7.06 -3.78
N SER A 186 -28.28 -7.66 -3.53
CA SER A 186 -29.55 -7.14 -4.00
C SER A 186 -29.90 -5.83 -3.29
N ILE A 187 -30.69 -4.98 -3.97
CA ILE A 187 -31.21 -3.72 -3.39
C ILE A 187 -31.95 -3.98 -2.06
N GLN A 188 -32.64 -5.10 -1.94
CA GLN A 188 -33.33 -5.47 -0.70
C GLN A 188 -32.35 -5.64 0.47
N ARG A 189 -31.23 -6.34 0.24
CA ARG A 189 -30.21 -6.56 1.27
C ARG A 189 -29.58 -5.24 1.73
N LEU A 190 -29.37 -4.31 0.80
CA LEU A 190 -28.85 -2.97 1.10
C LEU A 190 -29.74 -2.25 2.13
N SER A 191 -31.06 -2.26 1.92
CA SER A 191 -32.02 -1.62 2.83
C SER A 191 -32.13 -2.34 4.18
N GLU A 192 -32.11 -3.68 4.19
CA GLU A 192 -32.13 -4.48 5.42
C GLU A 192 -30.90 -4.20 6.29
N ASN A 193 -29.72 -4.11 5.66
CA ASN A 193 -28.48 -3.78 6.35
C ASN A 193 -28.47 -2.35 6.87
N ALA A 194 -28.97 -1.37 6.10
CA ALA A 194 -29.12 0.01 6.56
C ALA A 194 -30.02 0.11 7.81
N THR A 195 -31.16 -0.60 7.78
CA THR A 195 -32.12 -0.72 8.89
C THR A 195 -31.46 -1.32 10.14
N HIS A 196 -30.72 -2.41 9.96
CA HIS A 196 -30.01 -3.08 11.05
C HIS A 196 -28.90 -2.19 11.62
N LEU A 197 -28.15 -1.48 10.78
CA LEU A 197 -27.10 -0.55 11.18
C LEU A 197 -27.66 0.61 12.01
N ALA A 198 -28.75 1.22 11.56
CA ALA A 198 -29.42 2.30 12.27
C ALA A 198 -29.90 1.85 13.65
N SER A 199 -30.49 0.66 13.73
CA SER A 199 -31.02 0.11 15.00
C SER A 199 -29.91 -0.27 16.00
N SER A 200 -28.73 -0.65 15.52
CA SER A 200 -27.62 -1.10 16.37
C SER A 200 -26.63 0.01 16.73
N THR A 201 -26.66 1.15 16.02
CA THR A 201 -25.71 2.25 16.23
C THR A 201 -26.25 3.25 17.24
N VAL A 202 -25.80 3.13 18.49
CA VAL A 202 -26.08 4.11 19.54
C VAL A 202 -25.05 5.23 19.49
N VAL A 203 -25.51 6.48 19.46
CA VAL A 203 -24.68 7.69 19.45
C VAL A 203 -24.72 8.36 20.82
N SER A 204 -23.61 8.95 21.25
CA SER A 204 -23.57 9.77 22.46
C SER A 204 -22.75 11.03 22.24
N ARG A 205 -23.26 12.16 22.73
CA ARG A 205 -22.58 13.46 22.70
C ARG A 205 -21.44 13.56 23.74
N ASP A 206 -21.48 12.72 24.77
CA ASP A 206 -20.43 12.64 25.79
C ASP A 206 -19.32 11.64 25.43
N ALA A 207 -19.49 10.88 24.35
CA ALA A 207 -18.48 9.94 23.88
C ALA A 207 -17.20 10.69 23.51
N GLN A 208 -16.06 10.07 23.82
CA GLN A 208 -14.75 10.65 23.50
C GLN A 208 -14.23 10.09 22.18
N PRO A 209 -13.59 10.93 21.33
CA PRO A 209 -12.96 10.47 20.11
C PRO A 209 -11.97 9.35 20.40
N ARG A 210 -12.14 8.21 19.74
CA ARG A 210 -11.26 7.05 19.89
C ARG A 210 -10.90 6.50 18.52
N GLY A 211 -9.61 6.26 18.31
CA GLY A 211 -9.09 5.76 17.05
C GLY A 211 -7.97 6.65 16.49
N GLN A 212 -7.54 6.34 15.28
CA GLN A 212 -6.56 7.16 14.58
C GLN A 212 -7.23 8.35 13.92
N SER A 213 -6.51 9.48 13.79
CA SER A 213 -7.04 10.62 13.03
C SER A 213 -7.21 10.27 11.55
N PHE A 214 -8.25 10.80 10.91
CA PHE A 214 -8.48 10.59 9.48
C PHE A 214 -7.30 11.06 8.62
N LEU A 215 -6.58 12.11 9.02
CA LEU A 215 -5.34 12.53 8.36
C LEU A 215 -4.22 11.49 8.47
N ARG A 216 -4.07 10.84 9.62
CA ARG A 216 -3.10 9.75 9.77
C ARG A 216 -3.51 8.56 8.90
N ARG A 217 -4.80 8.21 8.90
CA ARG A 217 -5.34 7.13 8.09
C ARG A 217 -5.15 7.38 6.59
N LEU A 218 -5.41 8.60 6.12
CA LEU A 218 -5.16 9.00 4.74
C LEU A 218 -3.67 8.90 4.37
N ARG A 219 -2.75 9.29 5.26
CA ARG A 219 -1.31 9.10 5.01
C ARG A 219 -0.94 7.63 4.88
N GLU A 220 -1.48 6.75 5.70
CA GLU A 220 -1.24 5.31 5.57
C GLU A 220 -1.81 4.75 4.25
N VAL A 221 -2.94 5.30 3.79
CA VAL A 221 -3.53 4.97 2.48
C VAL A 221 -2.64 5.45 1.34
N GLU A 222 -2.22 6.71 1.35
CA GLU A 222 -1.31 7.27 0.36
C GLU A 222 0.00 6.47 0.28
N SER A 223 0.67 6.22 1.41
CA SER A 223 1.94 5.49 1.41
C SER A 223 1.81 4.08 0.85
N ALA A 224 0.69 3.40 1.09
CA ALA A 224 0.44 2.07 0.54
C ALA A 224 0.15 2.10 -0.97
N LEU A 225 -0.59 3.10 -1.45
CA LEU A 225 -0.87 3.29 -2.87
C LEU A 225 0.38 3.71 -3.65
N GLU A 226 1.21 4.60 -3.09
CA GLU A 226 2.49 5.00 -3.67
C GLU A 226 3.46 3.82 -3.75
N TRP A 227 3.54 3.01 -2.68
CA TRP A 227 4.34 1.79 -2.66
C TRP A 227 3.88 0.80 -3.74
N ALA A 228 2.57 0.50 -3.81
CA ALA A 228 2.04 -0.42 -4.81
C ALA A 228 2.29 0.08 -6.23
N ASN A 229 2.09 1.38 -6.47
CA ASN A 229 2.37 1.99 -7.77
C ASN A 229 3.86 1.91 -8.14
N ALA A 230 4.77 2.17 -7.19
CA ALA A 230 6.21 2.07 -7.42
C ALA A 230 6.63 0.62 -7.73
N SER A 231 6.10 -0.35 -6.97
CA SER A 231 6.33 -1.79 -7.18
C SER A 231 5.89 -2.21 -8.59
N LEU A 232 4.64 -1.93 -8.95
CA LEU A 232 4.08 -2.31 -10.26
C LEU A 232 4.73 -1.58 -11.44
N THR A 233 5.11 -0.30 -11.29
CA THR A 233 5.82 0.43 -12.36
C THR A 233 7.16 -0.25 -12.67
N MET A 234 7.84 -0.76 -11.65
CA MET A 234 9.10 -1.45 -11.82
C MET A 234 8.93 -2.82 -12.47
N SER A 235 7.88 -3.57 -12.11
CA SER A 235 7.48 -4.78 -12.84
C SER A 235 7.31 -4.52 -14.34
N ALA A 236 6.87 -3.31 -14.72
CA ALA A 236 6.74 -2.87 -16.11
C ALA A 236 8.08 -2.81 -16.82
N GLU A 237 9.07 -2.18 -16.18
CA GLU A 237 10.41 -2.00 -16.72
C GLU A 237 11.11 -3.35 -16.96
N MET A 238 10.78 -4.35 -16.14
CA MET A 238 11.29 -5.71 -16.25
C MET A 238 10.68 -6.50 -17.43
N HIS A 239 9.74 -5.94 -18.19
CA HIS A 239 9.04 -6.59 -19.32
C HIS A 239 8.36 -7.92 -18.96
N HIS A 240 7.95 -8.08 -17.68
CA HIS A 240 7.17 -9.24 -17.28
C HIS A 240 5.72 -9.09 -17.73
N ALA A 241 5.03 -10.22 -17.89
CA ALA A 241 3.60 -10.19 -18.16
C ALA A 241 2.86 -9.57 -16.97
N PHE A 242 1.96 -8.65 -17.26
CA PHE A 242 1.15 -8.00 -16.24
C PHE A 242 -0.16 -8.72 -16.01
N THR A 243 -0.62 -8.69 -14.76
CA THR A 243 -2.04 -8.90 -14.50
C THR A 243 -2.84 -7.70 -15.03
N LEU A 244 -4.03 -7.94 -15.59
CA LEU A 244 -4.91 -6.86 -16.09
C LEU A 244 -5.23 -5.82 -15.00
N SER A 245 -5.33 -6.25 -13.75
CA SER A 245 -5.57 -5.37 -12.60
C SER A 245 -4.37 -4.47 -12.29
N ALA A 246 -3.14 -4.93 -12.53
CA ALA A 246 -1.94 -4.12 -12.36
C ALA A 246 -1.84 -3.02 -13.42
N GLU A 247 -2.06 -3.38 -14.68
CA GLU A 247 -2.10 -2.43 -15.81
C GLU A 247 -3.16 -1.34 -15.54
N TRP A 248 -4.38 -1.75 -15.18
CA TRP A 248 -5.45 -0.81 -14.88
C TRP A 248 -5.13 0.14 -13.72
N LEU A 249 -4.46 -0.35 -12.66
CA LEU A 249 -4.08 0.49 -11.52
C LEU A 249 -3.03 1.54 -11.93
N LEU A 250 -2.04 1.15 -12.75
CA LEU A 250 -1.02 2.06 -13.27
C LEU A 250 -1.63 3.12 -14.21
N ASP A 251 -2.51 2.72 -15.11
CA ASP A 251 -3.21 3.62 -16.04
C ASP A 251 -4.03 4.69 -15.30
N ASN A 252 -4.55 4.36 -14.11
CA ASN A 252 -5.37 5.26 -13.31
C ASN A 252 -4.62 5.92 -12.14
N ALA A 253 -3.29 5.75 -12.04
CA ALA A 253 -2.50 6.26 -10.92
C ALA A 253 -2.59 7.79 -10.75
N TYR A 254 -2.68 8.54 -11.85
CA TYR A 254 -2.81 10.01 -11.80
C TYR A 254 -4.10 10.44 -11.10
N LEU A 255 -5.21 9.77 -11.39
CA LEU A 255 -6.51 10.07 -10.82
C LEU A 255 -6.53 9.76 -9.33
N ILE A 256 -5.92 8.64 -8.94
CA ILE A 256 -5.85 8.24 -7.54
C ILE A 256 -5.08 9.30 -6.73
N ARG A 257 -3.94 9.78 -7.26
CA ARG A 257 -3.15 10.86 -6.63
C ARG A 257 -3.93 12.17 -6.51
N GLU A 258 -4.72 12.52 -7.53
CA GLU A 258 -5.59 13.69 -7.49
C GLU A 258 -6.63 13.57 -6.36
N GLN A 259 -7.33 12.42 -6.27
CA GLN A 259 -8.32 12.17 -5.21
C GLN A 259 -7.72 12.23 -3.80
N VAL A 260 -6.51 11.68 -3.60
CA VAL A 260 -5.78 11.77 -2.33
C VAL A 260 -5.45 13.23 -2.00
N THR A 261 -5.00 14.00 -2.99
CA THR A 261 -4.63 15.41 -2.82
C THR A 261 -5.84 16.27 -2.44
N ASP A 262 -6.97 16.08 -3.12
CA ASP A 262 -8.21 16.81 -2.84
C ASP A 262 -8.79 16.45 -1.47
N LEU A 263 -8.76 15.16 -1.11
CA LEU A 263 -9.20 14.72 0.21
C LEU A 263 -8.31 15.28 1.33
N ARG A 264 -6.99 15.31 1.14
CA ARG A 264 -6.05 15.92 2.10
C ARG A 264 -6.34 17.39 2.34
N ARG A 265 -6.74 18.13 1.31
CA ARG A 265 -7.12 19.56 1.44
C ARG A 265 -8.45 19.74 2.18
N SER A 266 -9.36 18.78 2.06
CA SER A 266 -10.72 18.87 2.61
C SER A 266 -10.81 18.39 4.08
N LEU A 267 -9.96 17.45 4.50
CA LEU A 267 -9.96 16.86 5.85
C LEU A 267 -9.66 17.79 7.05
N PRO A 268 -8.81 18.84 6.96
CA PRO A 268 -8.48 19.70 8.11
C PRO A 268 -9.64 20.58 8.62
N GLN A 269 -10.85 20.46 8.09
CA GLN A 269 -11.98 21.26 8.51
C GLN A 269 -12.37 20.92 9.96
N LYS A 270 -12.37 21.96 10.82
CA LYS A 270 -12.79 21.89 12.24
C LYS A 270 -14.15 21.20 12.43
N TYR A 271 -15.03 21.32 11.43
CA TYR A 271 -16.39 20.80 11.42
C TYR A 271 -16.47 19.28 11.71
N TYR A 272 -15.47 18.49 11.28
CA TYR A 272 -15.52 17.03 11.46
C TYR A 272 -15.16 16.56 12.88
N GLY A 273 -14.64 17.45 13.73
CA GLY A 273 -14.35 17.13 15.13
C GLY A 273 -15.59 17.14 16.04
N GLU A 274 -16.70 17.68 15.56
CA GLU A 274 -17.95 17.86 16.31
C GLU A 274 -19.04 16.85 15.91
N LEU A 275 -18.71 15.90 15.03
CA LEU A 275 -19.66 14.91 14.53
C LEU A 275 -20.12 13.95 15.65
N PRO A 276 -21.38 13.48 15.61
CA PRO A 276 -21.88 12.54 16.58
C PRO A 276 -21.08 11.22 16.56
N LEU A 277 -20.62 10.81 17.75
CA LEU A 277 -19.75 9.65 17.92
C LEU A 277 -20.52 8.41 18.37
N ILE A 278 -20.10 7.26 17.87
CA ILE A 278 -20.64 5.96 18.28
C ILE A 278 -20.27 5.70 19.75
N ALA A 279 -21.26 5.37 20.58
CA ALA A 279 -21.10 5.21 22.02
C ALA A 279 -20.39 3.89 22.39
N ASN A 280 -20.76 2.78 21.75
CA ASN A 280 -20.41 1.43 22.19
C ASN A 280 -19.89 0.53 21.06
N GLY A 281 -19.21 -0.56 21.44
CA GLY A 281 -18.76 -1.60 20.51
C GLY A 281 -17.39 -1.35 19.86
N PRO A 282 -17.01 -2.15 18.84
CA PRO A 282 -15.70 -2.09 18.20
C PRO A 282 -15.38 -0.77 17.50
N LYS A 283 -16.42 -0.02 17.12
CA LYS A 283 -16.35 1.28 16.43
C LYS A 283 -16.58 2.46 17.37
N ALA A 284 -16.64 2.24 18.70
CA ALA A 284 -16.86 3.29 19.67
C ALA A 284 -15.83 4.43 19.55
N GLY A 285 -16.30 5.67 19.60
CA GLY A 285 -15.50 6.89 19.46
C GLY A 285 -15.15 7.29 18.02
N LEU A 286 -15.64 6.57 17.01
CA LEU A 286 -15.62 7.01 15.61
C LEU A 286 -16.92 7.78 15.27
N PRO A 287 -16.89 8.75 14.34
CA PRO A 287 -18.09 9.38 13.82
C PRO A 287 -19.06 8.38 13.22
N ARG A 288 -20.35 8.49 13.53
CA ARG A 288 -21.38 7.59 12.99
C ARG A 288 -21.41 7.64 11.46
N VAL A 289 -21.38 8.82 10.86
CA VAL A 289 -21.28 8.98 9.39
C VAL A 289 -20.11 8.23 8.75
N TYR A 290 -18.96 8.13 9.42
CA TYR A 290 -17.81 7.38 8.90
C TYR A 290 -18.12 5.87 8.84
N HIS A 291 -18.82 5.35 9.84
CA HIS A 291 -19.28 3.95 9.85
C HIS A 291 -20.36 3.72 8.79
N VAL A 292 -21.33 4.63 8.65
CA VAL A 292 -22.34 4.59 7.59
C VAL A 292 -21.68 4.55 6.21
N ALA A 293 -20.72 5.44 5.93
CA ALA A 293 -19.97 5.44 4.68
C ALA A 293 -19.24 4.12 4.44
N SER A 294 -18.64 3.53 5.50
CA SER A 294 -17.93 2.25 5.37
C SER A 294 -18.87 1.10 5.00
N GLU A 295 -20.08 1.05 5.57
CA GLU A 295 -21.07 0.03 5.25
C GLU A 295 -21.68 0.24 3.85
N ILE A 296 -21.90 1.48 3.41
CA ILE A 296 -22.33 1.77 2.02
C ILE A 296 -21.29 1.26 1.02
N VAL A 297 -20.00 1.53 1.24
CA VAL A 297 -18.91 1.07 0.37
C VAL A 297 -18.78 -0.45 0.40
N LEU A 298 -18.87 -1.06 1.57
CA LEU A 298 -18.77 -2.50 1.73
C LEU A 298 -19.92 -3.23 1.01
N GLU A 299 -21.15 -2.78 1.22
CA GLU A 299 -22.34 -3.39 0.61
C GLU A 299 -22.41 -3.12 -0.89
N SER A 300 -21.97 -1.96 -1.37
CA SER A 300 -21.91 -1.72 -2.82
C SER A 300 -20.79 -2.49 -3.53
N GLY A 301 -19.88 -3.17 -2.81
CA GLY A 301 -18.67 -3.76 -3.39
C GLY A 301 -17.74 -2.71 -4.01
N GLY A 302 -17.85 -1.45 -3.57
CA GLY A 302 -17.13 -0.31 -4.15
C GLY A 302 -17.82 0.39 -5.31
N ALA A 303 -18.98 -0.09 -5.79
CA ALA A 303 -19.76 0.53 -6.86
C ALA A 303 -20.78 1.56 -6.32
N LEU A 304 -20.33 2.79 -6.08
CA LEU A 304 -21.17 3.87 -5.55
C LEU A 304 -21.87 4.67 -6.66
N GLU A 305 -23.05 4.21 -7.03
CA GLU A 305 -24.00 5.02 -7.78
C GLU A 305 -24.81 5.92 -6.84
N PRO A 306 -25.21 7.14 -7.25
CA PRO A 306 -26.01 8.04 -6.42
C PRO A 306 -27.31 7.39 -5.89
N GLU A 307 -27.91 6.51 -6.68
CA GLU A 307 -29.13 5.79 -6.32
C GLU A 307 -28.91 4.76 -5.19
N ILE A 308 -27.74 4.11 -5.14
CA ILE A 308 -27.37 3.19 -4.07
C ILE A 308 -27.19 3.97 -2.77
N ILE A 309 -26.48 5.09 -2.82
CA ILE A 309 -26.28 5.99 -1.68
C ILE A 309 -27.64 6.48 -1.16
N ARG A 310 -28.51 6.96 -2.06
CA ARG A 310 -29.87 7.42 -1.73
C ARG A 310 -30.68 6.34 -1.02
N LYS A 311 -30.78 5.14 -1.60
CA LYS A 311 -31.58 4.03 -1.04
C LYS A 311 -31.09 3.62 0.35
N PHE A 312 -29.78 3.52 0.53
CA PHE A 312 -29.21 3.19 1.83
C PHE A 312 -29.57 4.26 2.88
N LEU A 313 -29.38 5.53 2.54
CA LEU A 313 -29.63 6.64 3.49
C LEU A 313 -31.11 6.81 3.81
N VAL A 314 -32.01 6.60 2.85
CA VAL A 314 -33.46 6.62 3.11
C VAL A 314 -33.84 5.51 4.09
N ALA A 315 -33.36 4.27 3.87
CA ALA A 315 -33.63 3.16 4.77
C ALA A 315 -33.01 3.36 6.17
N PHE A 316 -31.81 3.94 6.24
CA PHE A 316 -31.15 4.26 7.50
C PHE A 316 -31.89 5.34 8.30
N GLN A 317 -32.22 6.47 7.64
CA GLN A 317 -32.84 7.62 8.29
C GLN A 317 -34.31 7.41 8.67
N ALA A 318 -34.98 6.39 8.10
CA ALA A 318 -36.29 5.96 8.56
C ALA A 318 -36.30 5.47 10.03
N ILE A 319 -35.13 5.13 10.59
CA ILE A 319 -34.97 4.68 11.97
C ILE A 319 -34.18 5.69 12.79
N ALA A 320 -33.08 6.20 12.25
CA ALA A 320 -32.20 7.13 12.94
C ALA A 320 -31.83 8.28 11.99
N PRO A 321 -32.48 9.46 12.12
CA PRO A 321 -32.12 10.65 11.35
C PRO A 321 -30.63 10.97 11.52
N LEU A 322 -29.99 11.35 10.41
CA LEU A 322 -28.63 11.86 10.41
C LEU A 322 -28.68 13.36 10.62
N ASP A 323 -27.75 13.86 11.44
CA ASP A 323 -27.62 15.29 11.70
C ASP A 323 -27.18 16.00 10.40
N ILE A 324 -27.52 17.29 10.26
CA ILE A 324 -27.18 18.13 9.10
C ILE A 324 -25.68 18.02 8.79
N GLY A 325 -24.85 18.09 9.83
CA GLY A 325 -23.40 17.98 9.67
C GLY A 325 -22.88 16.59 9.33
N GLU A 326 -23.59 15.53 9.70
CA GLU A 326 -23.25 14.18 9.24
C GLU A 326 -23.50 14.05 7.73
N LEU A 327 -24.63 14.53 7.24
CA LEU A 327 -24.93 14.49 5.81
C LEU A 327 -23.95 15.33 4.98
N TRP A 328 -23.51 16.49 5.48
CA TRP A 328 -22.45 17.28 4.84
C TRP A 328 -21.06 16.64 4.92
N ALA A 329 -20.79 15.82 5.93
CA ALA A 329 -19.54 15.07 6.04
C ALA A 329 -19.51 13.80 5.16
N LEU A 330 -20.67 13.27 4.79
CA LEU A 330 -20.80 12.04 4.01
C LEU A 330 -19.95 11.99 2.73
N PRO A 331 -19.89 13.02 1.86
CA PRO A 331 -19.09 13.00 0.64
C PRO A 331 -17.62 12.70 0.92
N LEU A 332 -17.11 13.34 1.96
CA LEU A 332 -15.73 13.20 2.39
C LEU A 332 -15.47 11.80 2.97
N MET A 333 -16.40 11.30 3.79
CA MET A 333 -16.29 9.97 4.39
C MET A 333 -16.35 8.86 3.33
N LEU A 334 -17.23 8.98 2.33
CA LEU A 334 -17.31 8.04 1.21
C LEU A 334 -16.01 8.02 0.40
N ARG A 335 -15.41 9.19 0.09
CA ARG A 335 -14.12 9.27 -0.59
C ARG A 335 -13.00 8.61 0.21
N LEU A 336 -12.93 8.85 1.53
CA LEU A 336 -11.95 8.20 2.40
C LEU A 336 -12.13 6.67 2.39
N GLN A 337 -13.36 6.18 2.50
CA GLN A 337 -13.66 4.75 2.48
C GLN A 337 -13.33 4.08 1.14
N LEU A 338 -13.63 4.74 0.01
CA LEU A 338 -13.22 4.25 -1.31
C LEU A 338 -11.70 4.14 -1.44
N LEU A 339 -10.94 5.12 -0.94
CA LEU A 339 -9.48 5.07 -0.97
C LEU A 339 -8.92 3.98 -0.03
N GLU A 340 -9.58 3.67 1.08
CA GLU A 340 -9.24 2.51 1.92
C GLU A 340 -9.48 1.18 1.20
N CYS A 341 -10.59 1.05 0.49
CA CYS A 341 -10.87 -0.12 -0.36
C CYS A 341 -9.82 -0.24 -1.47
N LEU A 342 -9.50 0.86 -2.14
CA LEU A 342 -8.49 0.91 -3.18
C LEU A 342 -7.11 0.53 -2.66
N ARG A 343 -6.69 1.01 -1.48
CA ARG A 343 -5.45 0.59 -0.82
C ARG A 343 -5.38 -0.93 -0.71
N ALA A 344 -6.45 -1.54 -0.21
CA ALA A 344 -6.45 -2.96 0.05
C ALA A 344 -6.48 -3.78 -1.25
N LEU A 345 -7.18 -3.31 -2.29
CA LEU A 345 -7.12 -3.88 -3.64
C LEU A 345 -5.72 -3.74 -4.25
N ALA A 346 -5.08 -2.58 -4.14
CA ALA A 346 -3.74 -2.31 -4.66
C ALA A 346 -2.69 -3.23 -4.04
N ILE A 347 -2.74 -3.45 -2.72
CA ILE A 347 -1.86 -4.41 -2.03
C ILE A 347 -2.10 -5.83 -2.55
N GLN A 348 -3.36 -6.24 -2.79
CA GLN A 348 -3.66 -7.56 -3.33
C GLN A 348 -3.16 -7.73 -4.78
N VAL A 349 -3.33 -6.71 -5.62
CA VAL A 349 -2.85 -6.70 -7.01
C VAL A 349 -1.33 -6.79 -7.06
N GLU A 350 -0.63 -6.02 -6.21
CA GLU A 350 0.82 -6.12 -6.10
C GLU A 350 1.25 -7.51 -5.64
N GLN A 351 0.59 -8.08 -4.62
CA GLN A 351 0.92 -9.42 -4.13
C GLN A 351 0.73 -10.49 -5.21
N GLN A 352 -0.29 -10.35 -6.06
CA GLN A 352 -0.51 -11.23 -7.21
C GLN A 352 0.58 -11.05 -8.27
N GLN A 353 0.92 -9.80 -8.60
CA GLN A 353 2.00 -9.52 -9.55
C GLN A 353 3.33 -10.13 -9.06
N SER A 354 3.66 -9.97 -7.78
CA SER A 354 4.84 -10.57 -7.18
C SER A 354 4.81 -12.11 -7.21
N GLN A 355 3.66 -12.73 -6.98
CA GLN A 355 3.49 -14.18 -7.11
C GLN A 355 3.62 -14.66 -8.56
N SER A 356 3.17 -13.86 -9.53
CA SER A 356 3.33 -14.14 -10.96
C SER A 356 4.82 -14.10 -11.36
N GLU A 357 5.56 -13.09 -10.88
CA GLU A 357 7.02 -12.99 -11.09
C GLU A 357 7.79 -14.14 -10.43
N GLU A 358 7.36 -14.55 -9.23
CA GLU A 358 7.97 -15.70 -8.55
C GLU A 358 7.66 -17.01 -9.27
N ALA A 359 6.47 -17.16 -9.84
CA ALA A 359 6.13 -18.29 -10.71
C ALA A 359 6.99 -18.29 -11.99
N ASP A 360 7.23 -17.12 -12.60
CA ASP A 360 8.10 -16.97 -13.77
C ASP A 360 9.55 -17.37 -13.47
N PHE A 361 10.05 -16.94 -12.32
CA PHE A 361 11.35 -17.36 -11.82
C PHE A 361 11.41 -18.89 -11.68
N TRP A 362 10.47 -19.49 -10.96
CA TRP A 362 10.49 -20.93 -10.72
C TRP A 362 10.27 -21.75 -11.98
N ALA A 363 9.38 -21.32 -12.89
CA ALA A 363 9.20 -21.95 -14.20
C ALA A 363 10.52 -21.95 -14.98
N ASN A 364 11.21 -20.80 -15.05
CA ASN A 364 12.51 -20.70 -15.68
C ASN A 364 13.56 -21.62 -15.05
N ARG A 365 13.64 -21.67 -13.71
CA ARG A 365 14.57 -22.54 -12.98
C ARG A 365 14.29 -24.02 -13.25
N LEU A 366 13.02 -24.44 -13.24
CA LEU A 366 12.60 -25.81 -13.50
C LEU A 366 12.87 -26.23 -14.95
N THR A 367 12.45 -25.43 -15.93
CA THR A 367 12.76 -25.66 -17.36
C THR A 367 14.28 -25.79 -17.59
N THR A 368 15.07 -24.91 -16.98
CA THR A 368 16.53 -24.96 -17.13
C THR A 368 17.09 -26.22 -16.46
N ALA A 369 16.58 -26.61 -15.28
CA ALA A 369 17.00 -27.83 -14.61
C ALA A 369 16.64 -29.11 -15.39
N VAL A 370 15.46 -29.16 -16.04
CA VAL A 370 15.04 -30.24 -16.94
C VAL A 370 16.07 -30.44 -18.06
N ARG A 371 16.56 -29.35 -18.65
CA ARG A 371 17.57 -29.38 -19.73
C ARG A 371 18.93 -29.92 -19.28
N HIS A 372 19.29 -29.74 -18.01
CA HIS A 372 20.56 -30.24 -17.48
C HIS A 372 20.51 -31.70 -17.04
N SER A 373 19.64 -32.05 -16.09
CA SER A 373 19.49 -33.44 -15.63
C SER A 373 18.29 -33.61 -14.69
N SER A 374 17.76 -34.84 -14.61
CA SER A 374 16.72 -35.21 -13.63
C SER A 374 17.15 -35.00 -12.18
N THR A 375 18.45 -35.13 -11.87
CA THR A 375 18.97 -34.86 -10.51
C THR A 375 18.93 -33.39 -10.14
N GLN A 376 19.12 -32.47 -11.09
CA GLN A 376 18.99 -31.04 -10.83
C GLN A 376 17.52 -30.64 -10.73
N LEU A 377 16.64 -31.25 -11.53
CA LEU A 377 15.20 -31.07 -11.41
C LEU A 377 14.71 -31.41 -10.00
N LEU A 378 15.12 -32.56 -9.44
CA LEU A 378 14.73 -32.96 -8.09
C LEU A 378 15.25 -31.99 -7.02
N ARG A 379 16.47 -31.46 -7.15
CA ARG A 379 16.98 -30.42 -6.23
C ARG A 379 16.21 -29.11 -6.35
N MET A 380 15.86 -28.68 -7.56
CA MET A 380 15.04 -27.47 -7.74
C MET A 380 13.64 -27.67 -7.17
N MET A 381 13.05 -28.85 -7.32
CA MET A 381 11.78 -29.19 -6.68
C MET A 381 11.88 -29.16 -5.15
N GLU A 382 12.96 -29.69 -4.56
CA GLU A 382 13.19 -29.61 -3.11
C GLU A 382 13.23 -28.15 -2.63
N GLN A 383 13.99 -27.30 -3.32
CA GLN A 383 14.06 -25.87 -3.00
C GLN A 383 12.72 -25.15 -3.17
N LEU A 384 11.95 -25.50 -4.20
CA LEU A 384 10.59 -24.95 -4.43
C LEU A 384 9.66 -25.31 -3.27
N VAL A 385 9.66 -26.57 -2.84
CA VAL A 385 8.81 -27.08 -1.76
C VAL A 385 9.18 -26.45 -0.41
N GLU A 386 10.49 -26.34 -0.11
CA GLU A 386 10.98 -25.69 1.11
C GLU A 386 10.57 -24.21 1.18
N ARG A 387 10.58 -23.53 0.02
CA ARG A 387 10.27 -22.10 -0.07
C ARG A 387 8.77 -21.81 0.03
N HIS A 388 7.95 -22.69 -0.56
CA HIS A 388 6.49 -22.54 -0.63
C HIS A 388 5.79 -23.75 0.01
N PRO A 389 5.91 -23.96 1.33
CA PRO A 389 5.24 -25.09 1.98
C PRO A 389 3.71 -25.03 1.81
N GLU A 390 3.17 -23.81 1.77
CA GLU A 390 1.75 -23.52 1.54
C GLU A 390 1.62 -22.58 0.31
N PRO A 391 1.63 -23.13 -0.92
CA PRO A 391 1.48 -22.32 -2.13
C PRO A 391 0.08 -21.70 -2.19
N THR A 392 -0.02 -20.47 -2.70
CA THR A 392 -1.32 -19.82 -2.96
C THR A 392 -1.95 -20.35 -4.23
N ALA A 393 -3.28 -20.27 -4.34
CA ALA A 393 -4.01 -20.64 -5.56
C ALA A 393 -3.53 -19.84 -6.79
N HIS A 394 -3.25 -18.56 -6.61
CA HIS A 394 -2.73 -17.69 -7.66
C HIS A 394 -1.33 -18.13 -8.14
N PHE A 395 -0.37 -18.34 -7.22
CA PHE A 395 0.96 -18.85 -7.57
C PHE A 395 0.88 -20.20 -8.29
N ALA A 396 0.03 -21.11 -7.82
CA ALA A 396 -0.20 -22.40 -8.45
C ALA A 396 -0.73 -22.26 -9.88
N SER A 397 -1.71 -21.38 -10.10
CA SER A 397 -2.28 -21.13 -11.42
C SER A 397 -1.23 -20.59 -12.40
N GLU A 398 -0.45 -19.58 -11.99
CA GLU A 398 0.60 -18.97 -12.82
C GLU A 398 1.71 -19.97 -13.14
N LEU A 399 2.18 -20.72 -12.14
CA LEU A 399 3.24 -21.71 -12.33
C LEU A 399 2.82 -22.83 -13.29
N MET A 400 1.58 -23.32 -13.16
CA MET A 400 1.02 -24.31 -14.08
C MET A 400 0.88 -23.78 -15.51
N ALA A 401 0.46 -22.53 -15.67
CA ALA A 401 0.35 -21.91 -16.99
C ALA A 401 1.71 -21.80 -17.70
N ARG A 402 2.80 -21.49 -16.96
CA ARG A 402 4.15 -21.38 -17.53
C ARG A 402 4.83 -22.72 -17.80
N LEU A 403 4.43 -23.79 -17.11
CA LEU A 403 4.98 -25.14 -17.27
C LEU A 403 4.17 -26.05 -18.19
N TYR A 404 3.12 -25.54 -18.83
CA TYR A 404 2.19 -26.35 -19.63
C TYR A 404 2.87 -27.22 -20.70
N ASP A 405 3.94 -26.71 -21.32
CA ASP A 405 4.69 -27.40 -22.38
C ASP A 405 5.85 -28.28 -21.85
N GLU A 406 6.10 -28.32 -20.53
CA GLU A 406 7.24 -29.01 -19.92
C GLU A 406 6.87 -30.41 -19.41
N GLU A 407 6.87 -31.41 -20.31
CA GLU A 407 6.43 -32.79 -20.03
C GLU A 407 7.09 -33.45 -18.80
N ALA A 408 8.35 -33.10 -18.50
CA ALA A 408 9.11 -33.70 -17.40
C ALA A 408 8.84 -33.04 -16.04
N ALA A 409 8.59 -31.73 -16.01
CA ALA A 409 8.39 -30.97 -14.77
C ALA A 409 6.91 -30.92 -14.36
N LEU A 410 6.01 -30.83 -15.35
CA LEU A 410 4.59 -30.60 -15.13
C LEU A 410 3.93 -31.63 -14.19
N PRO A 411 4.13 -32.96 -14.34
CA PRO A 411 3.50 -33.95 -13.45
C PRO A 411 4.03 -33.91 -12.02
N LEU A 412 5.30 -33.51 -11.82
CA LEU A 412 5.91 -33.40 -10.49
C LEU A 412 5.36 -32.18 -9.75
N VAL A 413 5.28 -31.04 -10.44
CA VAL A 413 4.73 -29.80 -9.89
C VAL A 413 3.24 -29.95 -9.63
N SER A 414 2.48 -30.51 -10.57
CA SER A 414 1.04 -30.70 -10.41
C SER A 414 0.72 -31.59 -9.21
N GLY A 415 1.38 -32.74 -9.09
CA GLY A 415 1.18 -33.66 -7.98
C GLY A 415 1.63 -33.10 -6.63
N TRP A 416 2.60 -32.18 -6.60
CA TRP A 416 2.94 -31.43 -5.38
C TRP A 416 1.84 -30.41 -5.03
N LEU A 417 1.41 -29.59 -6.00
CA LEU A 417 0.39 -28.56 -5.78
C LEU A 417 -0.94 -29.15 -5.31
N GLU A 418 -1.41 -30.24 -5.92
CA GLU A 418 -2.65 -30.93 -5.49
C GLU A 418 -2.58 -31.42 -4.04
N ARG A 419 -1.42 -31.97 -3.63
CA ARG A 419 -1.21 -32.43 -2.25
C ARG A 419 -1.13 -31.26 -1.27
N SER A 420 -0.45 -30.18 -1.64
CA SER A 420 -0.31 -29.00 -0.78
C SER A 420 -1.62 -28.21 -0.65
N LEU A 421 -2.36 -28.02 -1.74
CA LEU A 421 -3.64 -27.29 -1.77
C LEU A 421 -4.83 -28.13 -1.31
N ARG A 422 -4.67 -29.46 -1.24
CA ARG A 422 -5.70 -30.43 -0.82
C ARG A 422 -6.97 -30.37 -1.69
N ALA A 423 -6.82 -30.02 -2.96
CA ALA A 423 -7.90 -29.92 -3.93
C ALA A 423 -7.38 -30.24 -5.35
N PRO A 424 -8.25 -30.71 -6.26
CA PRO A 424 -7.89 -30.85 -7.67
C PRO A 424 -7.49 -29.51 -8.29
N LEU A 425 -6.40 -29.49 -9.07
CA LEU A 425 -5.89 -28.24 -9.65
C LEU A 425 -6.91 -27.52 -10.55
N LEU A 426 -7.73 -28.27 -11.28
CA LEU A 426 -8.77 -27.69 -12.13
C LEU A 426 -9.76 -26.83 -11.31
N GLU A 427 -10.16 -27.29 -10.13
CA GLU A 427 -11.08 -26.55 -9.25
C GLU A 427 -10.41 -25.29 -8.69
N VAL A 428 -9.15 -25.42 -8.24
CA VAL A 428 -8.34 -24.30 -7.74
C VAL A 428 -8.20 -23.22 -8.81
N MET A 429 -7.83 -23.59 -10.04
CA MET A 429 -7.65 -22.65 -11.15
C MET A 429 -8.97 -21.97 -11.54
N GLN A 430 -10.08 -22.71 -11.59
CA GLN A 430 -11.40 -22.13 -11.87
C GLN A 430 -11.81 -21.12 -10.79
N GLN A 431 -11.59 -21.45 -9.51
CA GLN A 431 -11.88 -20.53 -8.42
C GLN A 431 -11.00 -19.28 -8.47
N GLU A 432 -9.71 -19.46 -8.78
CA GLU A 432 -8.77 -18.35 -8.90
C GLU A 432 -9.13 -17.40 -10.05
N HIS A 433 -9.48 -17.92 -11.23
CA HIS A 433 -9.94 -17.08 -12.35
C HIS A 433 -11.21 -16.29 -12.01
N ARG A 434 -12.17 -16.90 -11.29
CA ARG A 434 -13.35 -16.18 -10.79
C ARG A 434 -12.94 -15.07 -9.81
N ARG A 435 -12.01 -15.35 -8.90
CA ARG A 435 -11.50 -14.38 -7.93
C ARG A 435 -10.83 -13.20 -8.61
N GLN A 436 -10.00 -13.44 -9.64
CA GLN A 436 -9.37 -12.41 -10.45
C GLN A 436 -10.40 -11.53 -11.17
N ALA A 437 -11.43 -12.14 -11.78
CA ALA A 437 -12.49 -11.41 -12.45
C ALA A 437 -13.31 -10.51 -11.51
N VAL A 438 -13.64 -11.01 -10.31
CA VAL A 438 -14.31 -10.22 -9.26
C VAL A 438 -13.45 -9.05 -8.81
N GLN A 439 -12.16 -9.29 -8.56
CA GLN A 439 -11.23 -8.25 -8.13
C GLN A 439 -11.03 -7.17 -9.20
N GLN A 440 -10.92 -7.56 -10.47
CA GLN A 440 -10.80 -6.62 -11.59
C GLN A 440 -12.04 -5.72 -11.68
N THR A 441 -13.23 -6.31 -11.53
CA THR A 441 -14.50 -5.57 -11.51
C THR A 441 -14.55 -4.62 -10.32
N ALA A 442 -14.18 -5.08 -9.11
CA ALA A 442 -14.16 -4.24 -7.92
C ALA A 442 -13.18 -3.06 -8.03
N LEU A 443 -12.01 -3.27 -8.64
CA LEU A 443 -11.04 -2.21 -8.89
C LEU A 443 -11.61 -1.15 -9.84
N ALA A 444 -12.25 -1.57 -10.93
CA ALA A 444 -12.91 -0.68 -11.87
C ALA A 444 -14.05 0.10 -11.19
N ASP A 445 -14.89 -0.59 -10.41
CA ASP A 445 -16.03 0.00 -9.69
C ASP A 445 -15.57 1.06 -8.68
N VAL A 446 -14.50 0.81 -7.89
CA VAL A 446 -13.95 1.79 -6.92
C VAL A 446 -13.39 3.03 -7.63
N ILE A 447 -12.62 2.85 -8.71
CA ILE A 447 -12.04 3.98 -9.47
C ILE A 447 -13.15 4.81 -10.12
N ASN A 448 -14.15 4.14 -10.71
CA ASN A 448 -15.29 4.83 -11.30
C ASN A 448 -16.10 5.58 -10.24
N SER A 449 -16.29 4.99 -9.07
CA SER A 449 -16.98 5.61 -7.95
C SER A 449 -16.28 6.86 -7.44
N CYS A 450 -14.94 6.86 -7.38
CA CYS A 450 -14.18 8.07 -7.09
C CYS A 450 -14.51 9.21 -8.09
N ARG A 451 -14.60 8.90 -9.39
CA ARG A 451 -15.01 9.88 -10.43
C ARG A 451 -16.45 10.34 -10.23
N LEU A 452 -17.38 9.42 -10.00
CA LEU A 452 -18.80 9.72 -9.84
C LEU A 452 -19.05 10.62 -8.63
N LEU A 453 -18.44 10.34 -7.48
CA LEU A 453 -18.57 11.18 -6.27
C LEU A 453 -18.05 12.61 -6.46
N ALA A 454 -17.15 12.85 -7.41
CA ALA A 454 -16.68 14.19 -7.75
C ALA A 454 -17.68 14.95 -8.64
N GLN A 455 -18.54 14.24 -9.37
CA GLN A 455 -19.53 14.82 -10.29
C GLN A 455 -20.91 15.06 -9.65
N ILE A 456 -21.18 14.46 -8.48
CA ILE A 456 -22.45 14.66 -7.77
C ILE A 456 -22.59 16.12 -7.32
N THR A 457 -23.72 16.74 -7.67
CA THR A 457 -24.16 18.02 -7.09
C THR A 457 -24.63 17.78 -5.65
N TRP A 458 -23.68 17.78 -4.72
CA TRP A 458 -23.96 17.50 -3.31
C TRP A 458 -25.03 18.38 -2.65
N PRO A 459 -25.16 19.69 -2.98
CA PRO A 459 -26.27 20.51 -2.49
C PRO A 459 -27.66 19.92 -2.82
N GLU A 460 -27.89 19.57 -4.08
CA GLU A 460 -29.17 18.99 -4.54
C GLU A 460 -29.37 17.58 -3.96
N PHE A 461 -28.29 16.80 -3.91
CA PHE A 461 -28.34 15.47 -3.31
C PHE A 461 -28.76 15.55 -1.85
N PHE A 462 -28.13 16.43 -1.06
CA PHE A 462 -28.45 16.70 0.34
C PHE A 462 -29.93 17.05 0.52
N GLN A 463 -30.45 18.03 -0.24
CA GLN A 463 -31.86 18.44 -0.12
C GLN A 463 -32.83 17.29 -0.38
N SER A 464 -32.46 16.36 -1.27
CA SER A 464 -33.31 15.23 -1.62
C SER A 464 -33.32 14.08 -0.60
N ILE A 465 -32.41 14.08 0.38
CA ILE A 465 -32.29 13.00 1.38
C ILE A 465 -32.33 13.49 2.83
N SER A 466 -32.18 14.80 3.05
CA SER A 466 -32.05 15.36 4.39
C SER A 466 -33.40 15.34 5.09
N TRP A 467 -33.45 14.65 6.22
CA TRP A 467 -34.62 14.66 7.11
C TRP A 467 -34.93 16.09 7.57
N ALA A 468 -33.91 16.83 8.01
CA ALA A 468 -34.06 18.22 8.45
C ALA A 468 -34.63 19.14 7.36
N GLU A 469 -34.19 18.96 6.11
CA GLU A 469 -34.74 19.74 4.98
C GLU A 469 -36.23 19.42 4.75
N SER A 470 -36.60 18.14 4.81
CA SER A 470 -37.98 17.71 4.65
C SER A 470 -38.90 18.27 5.73
N GLU A 471 -38.45 18.29 6.98
CA GLU A 471 -39.23 18.84 8.10
C GLU A 471 -39.35 20.36 8.04
N LEU A 472 -38.25 21.07 7.74
CA LEU A 472 -38.29 22.53 7.58
C LEU A 472 -39.16 22.95 6.39
N ALA A 473 -39.23 22.14 5.34
CA ALA A 473 -40.14 22.37 4.21
C ALA A 473 -41.64 22.23 4.58
N ALA A 474 -41.97 21.61 5.71
CA ALA A 474 -43.33 21.58 6.27
C ALA A 474 -43.74 22.90 6.96
N ASP A 475 -42.94 23.97 6.79
CA ASP A 475 -43.21 25.34 7.21
C ASP A 475 -44.69 25.77 6.95
N PRO A 476 -45.43 26.22 7.99
CA PRO A 476 -46.84 26.58 7.85
C PRO A 476 -47.11 27.73 6.87
N ALA A 477 -46.14 28.63 6.68
CA ALA A 477 -46.21 29.70 5.69
C ALA A 477 -45.82 29.25 4.26
N GLY A 478 -45.26 28.05 4.12
CA GLY A 478 -44.72 27.49 2.88
C GLY A 478 -43.59 28.32 2.27
N VAL A 479 -42.99 29.24 3.04
CA VAL A 479 -41.94 30.15 2.56
C VAL A 479 -40.63 29.39 2.48
N TYR A 480 -40.32 28.55 3.48
CA TYR A 480 -39.07 27.79 3.52
C TYR A 480 -38.82 26.99 2.24
N ALA A 481 -39.84 26.26 1.76
CA ALA A 481 -39.75 25.43 0.56
C ALA A 481 -39.49 26.21 -0.74
N ARG A 482 -39.63 27.54 -0.73
CA ARG A 482 -39.37 28.44 -1.86
C ARG A 482 -38.07 29.24 -1.71
N LEU A 483 -37.34 29.06 -0.61
CA LEU A 483 -36.08 29.76 -0.38
C LEU A 483 -35.01 29.30 -1.36
N ASP A 484 -34.07 30.19 -1.65
CA ASP A 484 -32.83 29.82 -2.30
C ASP A 484 -31.95 29.00 -1.37
N PHE A 485 -30.97 28.31 -1.95
CA PHE A 485 -30.10 27.41 -1.21
C PHE A 485 -29.33 28.14 -0.09
N GLU A 486 -28.85 29.36 -0.36
CA GLU A 486 -28.09 30.15 0.63
C GLU A 486 -28.93 30.52 1.85
N THR A 487 -30.19 30.93 1.66
CA THR A 487 -31.06 31.28 2.79
C THR A 487 -31.49 30.04 3.56
N GLY A 488 -31.81 28.95 2.86
CA GLY A 488 -32.08 27.65 3.50
C GLY A 488 -30.87 27.17 4.32
N ASP A 489 -29.66 27.38 3.82
CA ASP A 489 -28.44 26.99 4.52
C ASP A 489 -28.19 27.77 5.82
N ARG A 490 -28.56 29.05 5.84
CA ARG A 490 -28.53 29.84 7.09
C ARG A 490 -29.49 29.30 8.14
N CYS A 491 -30.70 28.89 7.73
CA CYS A 491 -31.66 28.27 8.63
C CYS A 491 -31.12 26.94 9.19
N ARG A 492 -30.55 26.08 8.34
CA ARG A 492 -29.92 24.81 8.74
C ARG A 492 -28.74 25.04 9.69
N SER A 493 -27.86 25.99 9.37
CA SER A 493 -26.74 26.38 10.22
C SER A 493 -27.21 26.87 11.60
N ALA A 494 -28.33 27.60 11.65
CA ALA A 494 -28.91 28.05 12.92
C ALA A 494 -29.47 26.87 13.74
N VAL A 495 -30.08 25.87 13.11
CA VAL A 495 -30.50 24.63 13.80
C VAL A 495 -29.30 23.96 14.46
N GLU A 496 -28.19 23.77 13.73
CA GLU A 496 -26.97 23.16 14.26
C GLU A 496 -26.38 23.98 15.42
N GLU A 497 -26.33 25.31 15.29
CA GLU A 497 -25.81 26.21 16.31
C GLU A 497 -26.62 26.12 17.61
N ILE A 498 -27.94 26.24 17.51
CA ILE A 498 -28.86 26.18 18.65
C ILE A 498 -28.82 24.80 19.30
N ALA A 499 -28.85 23.72 18.52
CA ALA A 499 -28.79 22.34 19.03
C ALA A 499 -27.49 22.09 19.82
N ARG A 500 -26.36 22.60 19.31
CA ARG A 500 -25.05 22.49 19.98
C ARG A 500 -25.03 23.23 21.31
N TRP A 501 -25.51 24.47 21.37
CA TRP A 501 -25.43 25.31 22.57
C TRP A 501 -26.43 24.89 23.65
N SER A 502 -27.64 24.51 23.24
CA SER A 502 -28.71 24.04 24.14
C SER A 502 -28.54 22.59 24.61
N LYS A 503 -27.60 21.84 24.02
CA LYS A 503 -27.42 20.39 24.18
C LYS A 503 -28.67 19.56 23.81
N ARG A 504 -29.60 20.12 23.03
CA ARG A 504 -30.76 19.44 22.46
C ARG A 504 -30.47 18.86 21.07
N SER A 505 -31.21 17.84 20.63
CA SER A 505 -31.08 17.28 19.28
C SER A 505 -31.53 18.28 18.21
N GLU A 506 -31.00 18.16 16.99
CA GLU A 506 -31.49 18.98 15.86
C GLU A 506 -32.99 18.75 15.64
N GLN A 507 -33.46 17.52 15.89
CA GLN A 507 -34.87 17.17 15.84
C GLN A 507 -35.71 17.98 16.84
N GLU A 508 -35.29 18.05 18.10
CA GLU A 508 -36.00 18.83 19.12
C GLU A 508 -36.08 20.32 18.76
N ILE A 509 -35.04 20.89 18.13
CA ILE A 509 -35.03 22.30 17.70
C ILE A 509 -35.99 22.53 16.53
N ILE A 510 -36.00 21.65 15.53
CA ILE A 510 -36.89 21.75 14.38
C ILE A 510 -38.36 21.60 14.82
N ASP A 511 -38.66 20.60 15.65
CA ASP A 511 -40.00 20.37 16.19
C ASP A 511 -40.50 21.59 16.97
N GLN A 512 -39.64 22.19 17.81
CA GLN A 512 -39.99 23.38 18.57
C GLN A 512 -40.20 24.62 17.68
N ALA A 513 -39.37 24.80 16.65
CA ALA A 513 -39.52 25.90 15.69
C ALA A 513 -40.84 25.78 14.90
N LEU A 514 -41.19 24.56 14.45
CA LEU A 514 -42.46 24.28 13.78
C LEU A 514 -43.66 24.50 14.70
N ALA A 515 -43.58 24.03 15.96
CA ALA A 515 -44.65 24.23 16.93
C ALA A 515 -44.92 25.72 17.22
N LEU A 516 -43.86 26.53 17.33
CA LEU A 516 -43.98 27.98 17.51
C LEU A 516 -44.60 28.65 16.27
N ALA A 517 -44.17 28.25 15.07
CA ALA A 517 -44.71 28.76 13.81
C ALA A 517 -46.18 28.39 13.60
N LEU A 518 -46.59 27.19 13.99
CA LEU A 518 -47.99 26.75 13.95
C LEU A 518 -48.89 27.53 14.91
N ALA A 519 -48.37 27.88 16.09
CA ALA A 519 -49.13 28.61 17.11
C ALA A 519 -49.20 30.13 16.85
N ALA A 520 -48.44 30.67 15.90
CA ALA A 520 -48.38 32.09 15.63
C ALA A 520 -49.62 32.60 14.86
N GLU A 521 -50.23 33.68 15.36
CA GLU A 521 -51.36 34.33 14.68
C GLU A 521 -50.90 35.31 13.57
N GLY A 522 -49.72 35.90 13.71
CA GLY A 522 -49.17 36.89 12.78
C GLY A 522 -48.48 36.27 11.56
N GLU A 523 -48.62 36.90 10.40
CA GLU A 523 -48.13 36.39 9.11
C GLU A 523 -46.61 36.10 9.10
N VAL A 524 -45.81 36.97 9.73
CA VAL A 524 -44.34 36.80 9.86
C VAL A 524 -43.98 35.66 10.84
N GLY A 525 -44.73 35.55 11.94
CA GLY A 525 -44.49 34.53 12.96
C GLY A 525 -44.86 33.13 12.49
N ARG A 526 -45.62 32.97 11.40
CA ARG A 526 -45.98 31.66 10.85
C ARG A 526 -44.87 31.00 10.03
N HIS A 527 -43.75 31.69 9.83
CA HIS A 527 -42.59 31.17 9.11
C HIS A 527 -41.54 30.62 10.08
N VAL A 528 -41.06 29.39 9.87
CA VAL A 528 -40.01 28.76 10.68
C VAL A 528 -38.71 29.57 10.71
N GLY A 529 -38.33 30.25 9.61
CA GLY A 529 -37.12 31.07 9.55
C GLY A 529 -37.13 32.24 10.54
N TYR A 530 -38.30 32.74 10.92
CA TYR A 530 -38.41 33.79 11.93
C TYR A 530 -37.86 33.34 13.30
N TYR A 531 -38.05 32.07 13.65
CA TYR A 531 -37.55 31.49 14.90
C TYR A 531 -36.12 30.97 14.79
N LEU A 532 -35.61 30.71 13.59
CA LEU A 532 -34.24 30.20 13.42
C LEU A 532 -33.20 31.31 13.28
N ILE A 533 -33.51 32.33 12.47
CA ILE A 533 -32.52 33.34 12.06
C ILE A 533 -32.92 34.79 12.39
N ASP A 534 -34.11 35.02 12.95
CA ASP A 534 -34.64 36.36 13.22
C ASP A 534 -35.10 36.52 14.69
N ALA A 535 -35.92 37.54 14.98
CA ALA A 535 -36.34 37.96 16.31
C ALA A 535 -37.06 36.88 17.15
N GLY A 536 -37.54 35.79 16.54
CA GLY A 536 -38.11 34.64 17.24
C GLY A 536 -37.07 33.71 17.90
N ARG A 537 -35.79 33.82 17.50
CA ARG A 537 -34.69 32.94 17.93
C ARG A 537 -34.49 32.79 19.44
N PRO A 538 -34.61 33.84 20.27
CA PRO A 538 -34.48 33.70 21.72
C PRO A 538 -35.51 32.75 22.36
N ALA A 539 -36.58 32.36 21.66
CA ALA A 539 -37.52 31.35 22.13
C ALA A 539 -36.96 29.91 22.04
N LEU A 540 -36.02 29.66 21.11
CA LEU A 540 -35.36 28.36 20.94
C LEU A 540 -34.08 28.23 21.78
N GLU A 541 -33.47 29.35 22.16
CA GLU A 541 -32.22 29.39 22.95
C GLU A 541 -32.44 29.22 24.47
N ARG A 542 -33.70 29.15 24.92
CA ARG A 542 -34.09 28.86 26.31
C ARG A 542 -34.21 27.36 26.56
#